data_AF-A0A1R2CP36-F1
#
_entry.id   AF-A0A1R2CP36-F1
#
_cell.length_a   1.000
_cell.length_b   1.000
_cell.length_c   1.000
_cell.angle_alpha   90.00
_cell.angle_beta   90.00
_cell.angle_gamma   90.00
#
_symmetry.space_group_name_H-M   'P 1'
#
loop_
_entity.id
_entity.type
_entity.pdbx_description
1 polymer ?
#
loop_
_entity_poly.entity_id
_entity_poly.type
_entity_poly.pdbx_seq_one_letter_code
_entity_poly.pdbx_strand_id
1 'polypeptide(L)'
;MNILFGKRKLAKELPKPTQTLTSAFAQEVLYLEEQLNLNCTLPIVTRLIALYTKAIEIYEAEKNLKHIHYQERMQNLLSRTNVILLFKKSPEPAIKSKLSVLSSSETSSIVSPKSETPKAGPLTSPKSIAFKAKLQTIPELRVERNCDQLIKEHTQENCNIIKKIQENLKNQSESLNQRLMIRKKAITPKYGKSCFIFEEPSQFDTSAGDLVLSPIEDFEKELEDIMEKYVDKKAKSKIQIKEKYQEHINETKTFKGEVRDKLFQELTKNMEKEILETLADIDKQRNDEIATAKKRFHQNSLFF
;
A
#
# COMPACT_ATOMS: atom_id res chain seq x y z
N MET A 1 -20.34 47.07 -49.41
CA MET A 1 -20.94 47.29 -48.07
C MET A 1 -20.27 46.35 -47.10
N ASN A 2 -19.36 46.85 -46.25
CA ASN A 2 -18.63 46.04 -45.27
C ASN A 2 -19.19 46.31 -43.88
N ILE A 3 -19.78 45.29 -43.25
CA ILE A 3 -20.36 45.39 -41.91
C ILE A 3 -19.23 45.16 -40.90
N LEU A 4 -18.81 46.23 -40.22
CA LEU A 4 -17.90 46.18 -39.07
C LEU A 4 -18.62 45.54 -37.87
N PHE A 5 -18.22 44.33 -37.50
CA PHE A 5 -18.57 43.75 -36.20
C PHE A 5 -17.64 44.31 -35.11
N GLY A 6 -18.14 45.32 -34.39
CA GLY A 6 -17.53 45.84 -33.18
C GLY A 6 -17.51 44.79 -32.07
N LYS A 7 -16.33 44.25 -31.77
CA LYS A 7 -16.10 43.39 -30.60
C LYS A 7 -16.27 44.23 -29.33
N ARG A 8 -17.41 44.10 -28.66
CA ARG A 8 -17.62 44.63 -27.30
C ARG A 8 -16.60 43.97 -26.38
N LYS A 9 -15.64 44.75 -25.88
CA LYS A 9 -14.75 44.33 -24.80
C LYS A 9 -15.61 44.12 -23.55
N LEU A 10 -15.79 42.86 -23.16
CA LEU A 10 -16.33 42.51 -21.85
C LEU A 10 -15.44 43.15 -20.78
N ALA A 11 -16.05 43.94 -19.90
CA ALA A 11 -15.38 44.57 -18.78
C ALA A 11 -14.65 43.49 -17.96
N LYS A 12 -13.33 43.59 -17.85
CA LYS A 12 -12.53 42.80 -16.90
C LYS A 12 -13.01 43.19 -15.51
N GLU A 13 -13.79 42.33 -14.87
CA GLU A 13 -14.00 42.41 -13.43
C GLU A 13 -12.62 42.40 -12.75
N LEU A 14 -12.38 43.40 -11.91
CA LEU A 14 -11.18 43.46 -11.09
C LEU A 14 -11.11 42.17 -10.26
N PRO A 15 -9.99 41.42 -10.30
CA PRO A 15 -9.83 40.25 -9.47
C PRO A 15 -9.97 40.67 -8.00
N LYS A 16 -10.97 40.11 -7.31
CA LYS A 16 -11.13 40.25 -5.86
C LYS A 16 -9.79 39.90 -5.21
N PRO A 17 -9.32 40.68 -4.21
CA PRO A 17 -8.03 40.42 -3.54
C PRO A 17 -8.02 38.97 -3.09
N THR A 18 -7.15 38.18 -3.69
CA THR A 18 -6.96 36.77 -3.37
C THR A 18 -6.62 36.67 -1.90
N GLN A 19 -7.41 35.90 -1.17
CA GLN A 19 -7.28 35.73 0.27
C GLN A 19 -6.05 34.85 0.53
N THR A 20 -4.86 35.45 0.42
CA THR A 20 -3.60 34.74 0.57
C THR A 20 -3.50 34.20 1.99
N LEU A 21 -3.27 32.89 2.11
CA LEU A 21 -2.98 32.23 3.38
C LEU A 21 -1.80 32.92 4.06
N THR A 22 -2.00 33.37 5.29
CA THR A 22 -0.97 34.01 6.11
C THR A 22 0.19 33.04 6.36
N SER A 23 1.44 33.53 6.43
CA SER A 23 2.61 32.69 6.76
C SER A 23 2.44 31.87 8.05
N ALA A 24 1.70 32.40 9.03
CA ALA A 24 1.35 31.70 10.26
C ALA A 24 0.59 30.38 10.03
N PHE A 25 -0.19 30.27 8.95
CA PHE A 25 -0.93 29.05 8.62
C PHE A 25 0.02 27.88 8.32
N ALA A 26 1.05 28.12 7.51
CA ALA A 26 2.01 27.08 7.16
C ALA A 26 2.77 26.58 8.40
N GLN A 27 3.11 27.50 9.31
CA GLN A 27 3.77 27.17 10.56
C GLN A 27 2.85 26.37 11.51
N GLU A 28 1.56 26.73 11.60
CA GLU A 28 0.57 26.00 12.40
C GLU A 28 0.36 24.56 11.88
N VAL A 29 0.26 24.39 10.56
CA VAL A 29 0.13 23.07 9.93
C VAL A 29 1.34 22.20 10.23
N LEU A 30 2.56 22.71 10.01
CA LEU A 30 3.79 21.97 10.27
C LEU A 30 3.93 21.57 11.74
N TYR A 31 3.65 22.50 12.65
CA TYR A 31 3.71 22.25 14.09
C TYR A 31 2.73 21.14 14.51
N LEU A 32 1.51 21.16 14.00
CA LEU A 32 0.52 20.14 14.32
C LEU A 32 0.83 18.79 13.66
N GLU A 33 1.43 18.77 12.47
CA GLU A 33 1.92 17.54 11.83
C GLU A 33 3.05 16.89 12.64
N GLU A 34 3.96 17.69 13.19
CA GLU A 34 5.01 17.21 14.07
C GLU A 34 4.43 16.65 15.38
N GLN A 35 3.53 17.40 16.01
CA GLN A 35 2.84 16.95 17.22
C GLN A 35 2.03 15.67 17.01
N LEU A 36 1.43 15.49 15.84
CA LEU A 36 0.72 14.26 15.47
C LEU A 36 1.66 13.03 15.44
N ASN A 37 2.91 13.22 15.00
CA ASN A 37 3.90 12.13 14.97
C ASN A 37 4.37 11.74 16.37
N LEU A 38 4.40 12.70 17.30
CA LEU A 38 4.82 12.47 18.69
C LEU A 38 3.67 11.93 19.55
N ASN A 39 2.53 12.61 19.54
CA ASN A 39 1.38 12.35 20.41
C ASN A 39 0.07 12.50 19.63
N CYS A 40 -0.39 11.40 19.04
CA CYS A 40 -1.65 11.38 18.29
C CYS A 40 -2.84 11.55 19.26
N THR A 41 -3.44 12.76 19.28
CA THR A 41 -4.64 13.05 20.07
C THR A 41 -5.77 13.58 19.18
N LEU A 42 -7.02 13.31 19.58
CA LEU A 42 -8.20 13.71 18.81
C LEU A 42 -8.25 15.23 18.51
N PRO A 43 -7.98 16.14 19.46
CA PRO A 43 -8.02 17.58 19.18
C PRO A 43 -7.02 18.02 18.11
N ILE A 44 -5.81 17.44 18.10
CA ILE A 44 -4.77 17.74 17.10
C ILE A 44 -5.25 17.30 15.72
N VAL A 45 -5.77 16.08 15.60
CA VAL A 45 -6.30 15.55 14.33
C VAL A 45 -7.44 16.43 13.82
N THR A 46 -8.41 16.77 14.67
CA THR A 46 -9.54 17.63 14.30
C THR A 46 -9.08 19.01 13.84
N ARG A 47 -8.10 19.60 14.53
CA ARG A 47 -7.52 20.89 14.13
C ARG A 47 -6.79 20.80 12.79
N LEU A 48 -6.03 19.75 12.55
CA LEU A 48 -5.34 19.52 11.27
C LEU A 48 -6.32 19.39 10.10
N ILE A 49 -7.41 18.64 10.30
CA ILE A 49 -8.47 18.49 9.31
C ILE A 49 -9.06 19.86 8.96
N ALA A 50 -9.40 20.67 9.97
CA ALA A 50 -9.95 22.01 9.74
C ALA A 50 -8.99 22.93 8.95
N LEU A 51 -7.69 22.87 9.23
CA LEU A 51 -6.68 23.62 8.48
C LEU A 51 -6.56 23.14 7.03
N TYR A 52 -6.58 21.82 6.80
CA TYR A 52 -6.55 21.26 5.44
C TYR A 52 -7.81 21.59 4.65
N THR A 53 -8.99 21.46 5.23
CA THR A 53 -10.25 21.88 4.59
C THR A 53 -10.18 23.35 4.17
N LYS A 54 -9.74 24.24 5.07
CA LYS A 54 -9.57 25.66 4.76
C LYS A 54 -8.57 25.92 3.63
N ALA A 55 -7.44 25.21 3.60
CA ALA A 55 -6.47 25.35 2.52
C ALA A 55 -7.03 24.84 1.17
N ILE A 56 -7.73 23.70 1.18
CA ILE A 56 -8.36 23.13 -0.02
C ILE A 56 -9.35 24.14 -0.59
N GLU A 57 -10.26 24.67 0.23
CA GLU A 57 -11.25 25.67 -0.19
C GLU A 57 -10.62 26.90 -0.86
N ILE A 58 -9.57 27.46 -0.24
CA ILE A 58 -8.88 28.65 -0.77
C ILE A 58 -8.17 28.33 -2.09
N TYR A 59 -7.36 27.27 -2.14
CA TYR A 59 -6.61 26.93 -3.34
C TYR A 59 -7.48 26.42 -4.48
N GLU A 60 -8.61 25.77 -4.17
CA GLU A 60 -9.59 25.34 -5.16
C GLU A 60 -10.33 26.54 -5.78
N ALA A 61 -10.72 27.53 -4.96
CA ALA A 61 -11.29 28.78 -5.43
C ALA A 61 -10.33 29.56 -6.36
N GLU A 62 -9.02 29.50 -6.07
CA GLU A 62 -7.96 30.07 -6.91
C GLU A 62 -7.61 29.21 -8.14
N LYS A 63 -8.22 28.02 -8.30
CA LYS A 63 -7.86 27.00 -9.31
C LYS A 63 -6.37 26.61 -9.28
N ASN A 64 -5.75 26.68 -8.11
CA ASN A 64 -4.35 26.33 -7.91
C ASN A 64 -4.22 24.84 -7.63
N LEU A 65 -3.35 24.13 -8.35
CA LEU A 65 -3.12 22.67 -8.18
C LEU A 65 -2.69 22.28 -6.75
N LYS A 66 -2.25 23.24 -5.93
CA LYS A 66 -1.96 23.02 -4.50
C LYS A 66 -3.11 22.41 -3.72
N HIS A 67 -4.37 22.63 -4.10
CA HIS A 67 -5.52 22.00 -3.40
C HIS A 67 -5.43 20.46 -3.45
N ILE A 68 -4.93 19.88 -4.54
CA ILE A 68 -4.74 18.43 -4.70
C ILE A 68 -3.74 17.91 -3.66
N HIS A 69 -2.63 18.63 -3.45
CA HIS A 69 -1.65 18.25 -2.43
C HIS A 69 -2.24 18.26 -1.01
N TYR A 70 -3.11 19.22 -0.68
CA TYR A 70 -3.78 19.24 0.61
C TYR A 70 -4.85 18.14 0.74
N GLN A 71 -5.54 17.78 -0.33
CA GLN A 71 -6.45 16.62 -0.37
C GLN A 71 -5.68 15.32 -0.10
N GLU A 72 -4.56 15.09 -0.77
CA GLU A 72 -3.69 13.92 -0.55
C GLU A 72 -3.15 13.86 0.88
N ARG A 73 -2.69 15.00 1.43
CA ARG A 73 -2.22 15.06 2.83
C ARG A 73 -3.34 14.76 3.83
N MET A 74 -4.56 15.25 3.57
CA MET A 74 -5.73 14.93 4.40
C MET A 74 -6.13 13.46 4.30
N GLN A 75 -6.11 12.87 3.11
CA GLN A 75 -6.38 11.44 2.92
C GLN A 75 -5.31 10.58 3.64
N ASN A 76 -4.04 10.94 3.49
CA ASN A 76 -2.93 10.27 4.17
C ASN A 76 -3.05 10.35 5.70
N LEU A 77 -3.44 11.52 6.23
CA LEU A 77 -3.74 11.70 7.66
C LEU A 77 -4.81 10.71 8.15
N LEU A 78 -5.94 10.66 7.46
CA LEU A 78 -7.09 9.81 7.83
C LEU A 78 -6.82 8.31 7.65
N SER A 79 -5.88 7.95 6.76
CA SER A 79 -5.48 6.57 6.52
C SER A 79 -4.52 6.01 7.59
N ARG A 80 -3.97 6.85 8.47
CA ARG A 80 -3.02 6.40 9.51
C ARG A 80 -3.72 5.52 10.55
N THR A 81 -3.14 4.37 10.87
CA THR A 81 -3.67 3.41 11.86
C THR A 81 -3.97 4.06 13.21
N ASN A 82 -3.07 4.94 13.68
CA ASN A 82 -3.23 5.63 14.97
C ASN A 82 -4.45 6.56 14.98
N VAL A 83 -4.73 7.23 13.85
CA VAL A 83 -5.88 8.12 13.69
C VAL A 83 -7.17 7.30 13.61
N ILE A 84 -7.17 6.19 12.86
CA ILE A 84 -8.30 5.27 12.78
C ILE A 84 -8.66 4.71 14.16
N LEU A 85 -7.65 4.31 14.95
CA LEU A 85 -7.87 3.82 16.32
C LEU A 85 -8.48 4.89 17.23
N LEU A 86 -8.09 6.16 17.09
CA LEU A 86 -8.69 7.26 17.86
C LEU A 86 -10.18 7.43 17.54
N PHE A 87 -10.56 7.42 16.26
CA PHE A 87 -11.97 7.53 15.88
C PHE A 87 -12.80 6.33 16.32
N LYS A 88 -12.21 5.12 16.32
CA LYS A 88 -12.88 3.91 16.84
C LYS A 88 -13.02 3.90 18.36
N LYS A 89 -12.11 4.55 19.07
CA LYS A 89 -12.11 4.66 20.55
C LYS A 89 -12.98 5.81 21.06
N SER A 90 -13.51 6.65 20.15
CA SER A 90 -14.47 7.70 20.49
C SER A 90 -15.66 7.06 21.22
N PRO A 91 -16.04 7.60 22.38
CA PRO A 91 -16.71 6.84 23.43
C PRO A 91 -18.06 6.33 22.97
N GLU A 92 -18.29 5.06 23.31
CA GLU A 92 -19.60 4.52 23.65
C GLU A 92 -20.44 5.65 24.27
N PRO A 93 -21.64 5.95 23.75
CA PRO A 93 -22.46 7.01 24.31
C PRO A 93 -22.64 6.69 25.80
N ALA A 94 -22.06 7.53 26.65
CA ALA A 94 -22.30 7.47 28.08
C ALA A 94 -23.80 7.75 28.26
N ILE A 95 -24.58 6.68 28.28
CA ILE A 95 -25.99 6.66 28.65
C ILE A 95 -26.01 7.18 30.08
N LYS A 96 -26.26 8.47 30.21
CA LYS A 96 -26.70 9.08 31.45
C LYS A 96 -28.13 8.60 31.72
N SER A 97 -28.29 7.38 32.20
CA SER A 97 -29.49 6.97 32.93
C SER A 97 -29.08 6.47 34.30
N LYS A 98 -29.18 7.38 35.26
CA LYS A 98 -29.18 7.09 36.69
C LYS A 98 -30.31 6.11 37.00
N LEU A 99 -29.99 4.92 37.50
CA LEU A 99 -30.80 4.12 38.43
C LEU A 99 -29.86 2.99 38.89
N SER A 100 -29.20 3.10 40.05
CA SER A 100 -29.74 2.66 41.34
C SER A 100 -30.55 1.37 41.21
N VAL A 101 -29.95 0.23 41.56
CA VAL A 101 -30.37 -0.62 42.68
C VAL A 101 -29.41 -1.82 42.76
N LEU A 102 -29.08 -2.16 44.01
CA LEU A 102 -28.22 -3.25 44.45
C LEU A 102 -28.57 -4.59 43.79
N SER A 103 -27.57 -5.42 43.49
CA SER A 103 -27.62 -6.82 43.90
C SER A 103 -26.23 -7.44 43.96
N SER A 104 -26.03 -8.14 45.06
CA SER A 104 -24.85 -8.80 45.55
C SER A 104 -24.67 -10.21 44.95
N SER A 105 -23.44 -10.71 45.08
CA SER A 105 -23.07 -12.07 45.54
C SER A 105 -23.18 -13.30 44.60
N GLU A 106 -22.20 -14.18 44.86
CA GLU A 106 -22.09 -15.63 44.63
C GLU A 106 -21.73 -16.14 43.21
N THR A 107 -20.50 -16.65 42.98
CA THR A 107 -19.92 -17.96 43.36
C THR A 107 -20.78 -19.18 43.05
N SER A 108 -20.40 -19.95 42.04
CA SER A 108 -20.22 -21.42 42.17
C SER A 108 -19.57 -22.04 40.95
N SER A 109 -18.47 -22.74 41.23
CA SER A 109 -17.95 -23.88 40.47
C SER A 109 -18.97 -25.01 40.41
N ILE A 110 -19.06 -25.74 39.29
CA ILE A 110 -19.44 -27.17 39.25
C ILE A 110 -18.84 -27.85 38.01
N VAL A 111 -18.42 -29.08 38.27
CA VAL A 111 -17.66 -30.04 37.47
C VAL A 111 -18.54 -30.76 36.42
N SER A 112 -17.92 -31.11 35.28
CA SER A 112 -18.06 -32.23 34.31
C SER A 112 -19.18 -33.30 34.53
N PRO A 113 -19.66 -34.10 33.52
CA PRO A 113 -18.84 -34.82 32.51
C PRO A 113 -19.46 -35.19 31.13
N LYS A 114 -18.61 -35.87 30.33
CA LYS A 114 -18.81 -36.55 29.03
C LYS A 114 -20.09 -37.42 28.92
N SER A 115 -20.64 -37.53 27.71
CA SER A 115 -21.03 -38.83 27.12
C SER A 115 -21.19 -38.78 25.60
N GLU A 116 -21.12 -39.96 25.02
CA GLU A 116 -20.84 -40.31 23.63
C GLU A 116 -22.11 -40.40 22.75
N THR A 117 -21.86 -40.42 21.44
CA THR A 117 -22.78 -40.59 20.28
C THR A 117 -23.80 -41.74 20.39
N PRO A 118 -24.94 -41.69 19.67
CA PRO A 118 -25.00 -42.42 18.38
C PRO A 118 -25.85 -41.77 17.26
N LYS A 119 -25.48 -42.14 16.02
CA LYS A 119 -26.18 -41.89 14.75
C LYS A 119 -27.63 -42.40 14.79
N ALA A 120 -28.58 -41.58 14.38
CA ALA A 120 -29.93 -41.99 14.00
C ALA A 120 -30.35 -41.31 12.68
N GLY A 121 -30.86 -42.12 11.76
CA GLY A 121 -31.17 -41.74 10.37
C GLY A 121 -32.39 -40.82 10.23
N PRO A 122 -32.58 -40.22 9.03
CA PRO A 122 -33.66 -39.27 8.80
C PRO A 122 -34.97 -40.01 8.54
N LEU A 123 -35.80 -40.15 9.58
CA LEU A 123 -37.22 -40.46 9.45
C LEU A 123 -37.97 -39.17 9.06
N THR A 124 -38.14 -38.98 7.75
CA THR A 124 -38.98 -37.92 7.19
C THR A 124 -40.45 -38.21 7.48
N SER A 125 -40.98 -37.65 8.57
CA SER A 125 -42.42 -37.72 8.87
C SER A 125 -43.20 -36.67 8.05
N PRO A 126 -44.37 -37.02 7.47
CA PRO A 126 -45.19 -36.12 6.64
C PRO A 126 -45.74 -34.89 7.37
N LYS A 127 -45.68 -34.85 8.70
CA LYS A 127 -46.19 -33.73 9.52
C LYS A 127 -45.24 -32.53 9.59
N SER A 128 -43.97 -32.70 9.18
CA SER A 128 -42.97 -31.62 9.14
C SER A 128 -43.16 -30.65 7.96
N ILE A 129 -43.88 -31.07 6.91
CA ILE A 129 -44.14 -30.24 5.71
C ILE A 129 -45.20 -29.17 6.01
N ALA A 130 -46.21 -29.49 6.82
CA ALA A 130 -47.28 -28.55 7.18
C ALA A 130 -46.83 -27.44 8.14
N PHE A 131 -45.84 -27.71 9.01
CA PHE A 131 -45.27 -26.69 9.90
C PHE A 131 -44.35 -25.71 9.16
N LYS A 132 -43.65 -26.17 8.11
CA LYS A 132 -42.82 -25.29 7.27
C LYS A 132 -43.66 -24.31 6.42
N ALA A 133 -44.84 -24.73 5.98
CA ALA A 133 -45.76 -23.86 5.23
C ALA A 133 -46.40 -22.76 6.12
N LYS A 134 -46.64 -23.04 7.41
CA LYS A 134 -47.22 -22.06 8.36
C LYS A 134 -46.24 -21.01 8.91
N LEU A 135 -44.93 -21.21 8.74
CA LEU A 135 -43.89 -20.23 9.08
C LEU A 135 -43.62 -19.20 7.97
N GLN A 136 -44.17 -19.38 6.76
CA GLN A 136 -44.00 -18.45 5.64
C GLN A 136 -44.96 -17.25 5.67
N THR A 137 -45.92 -17.21 6.59
CA THR A 137 -46.90 -16.11 6.71
C THR A 137 -46.61 -15.14 7.86
N ILE A 138 -45.51 -15.31 8.61
CA ILE A 138 -45.10 -14.36 9.64
C ILE A 138 -44.32 -13.22 8.95
N PRO A 139 -44.80 -11.96 8.99
CA PRO A 139 -44.19 -10.82 8.28
C PRO A 139 -42.72 -10.57 8.67
N GLU A 140 -42.34 -10.93 9.90
CA GLU A 140 -41.02 -10.70 10.50
C GLU A 140 -39.91 -11.57 9.88
N LEU A 141 -40.25 -12.77 9.37
CA LEU A 141 -39.31 -13.69 8.69
C LEU A 141 -39.08 -13.35 7.20
N ARG A 142 -39.79 -12.36 6.64
CA ARG A 142 -39.47 -11.83 5.29
C ARG A 142 -38.31 -10.83 5.32
N VAL A 143 -38.04 -10.21 6.46
CA VAL A 143 -36.94 -9.25 6.62
C VAL A 143 -35.58 -9.95 6.58
N GLU A 144 -35.43 -11.11 7.24
CA GLU A 144 -34.18 -11.89 7.23
C GLU A 144 -33.79 -12.38 5.82
N ARG A 145 -34.75 -12.84 5.00
CA ARG A 145 -34.46 -13.29 3.63
C ARG A 145 -33.94 -12.15 2.73
N ASN A 146 -34.39 -10.92 2.97
CA ASN A 146 -33.91 -9.76 2.23
C ASN A 146 -32.50 -9.35 2.68
N CYS A 147 -32.17 -9.51 3.97
CA CYS A 147 -30.82 -9.25 4.46
C CYS A 147 -29.79 -10.22 3.86
N ASP A 148 -30.09 -11.51 3.77
CA ASP A 148 -29.18 -12.49 3.16
C ASP A 148 -28.95 -12.21 1.67
N GLN A 149 -29.98 -11.79 0.95
CA GLN A 149 -29.85 -11.42 -0.46
C GLN A 149 -29.00 -10.15 -0.63
N LEU A 150 -29.22 -9.14 0.22
CA LEU A 150 -28.45 -7.90 0.22
C LEU A 150 -26.97 -8.15 0.59
N ILE A 151 -26.70 -9.05 1.54
CA ILE A 151 -25.33 -9.45 1.89
C ILE A 151 -24.66 -10.15 0.70
N LYS A 152 -25.37 -11.02 -0.02
CA LYS A 152 -24.84 -11.68 -1.22
C LYS A 152 -24.53 -10.69 -2.34
N GLU A 153 -25.44 -9.75 -2.61
CA GLU A 153 -25.26 -8.69 -3.61
C GLU A 153 -24.03 -7.84 -3.26
N HIS A 154 -23.93 -7.36 -2.02
CA HIS A 154 -22.77 -6.59 -1.55
C HIS A 154 -21.45 -7.38 -1.61
N THR A 155 -21.48 -8.68 -1.28
CA THR A 155 -20.31 -9.56 -1.38
C THR A 155 -19.86 -9.74 -2.84
N GLN A 156 -20.82 -9.84 -3.77
CA GLN A 156 -20.56 -9.93 -5.20
C GLN A 156 -20.01 -8.62 -5.76
N GLU A 157 -20.58 -7.49 -5.38
CA GLU A 157 -20.09 -6.15 -5.76
C GLU A 157 -18.66 -5.94 -5.26
N ASN A 158 -18.37 -6.29 -4.01
CA ASN A 158 -17.01 -6.22 -3.47
C ASN A 158 -16.03 -7.10 -4.24
N CYS A 159 -16.41 -8.33 -4.60
CA CYS A 159 -15.60 -9.18 -5.46
C CYS A 159 -15.30 -8.52 -6.82
N ASN A 160 -16.29 -7.85 -7.42
CA ASN A 160 -16.12 -7.14 -8.69
C ASN A 160 -15.21 -5.91 -8.56
N ILE A 161 -15.32 -5.16 -7.47
CA ILE A 161 -14.43 -4.02 -7.17
C ILE A 161 -12.99 -4.49 -7.00
N ILE A 162 -12.76 -5.56 -6.26
CA ILE A 162 -11.43 -6.15 -6.06
C ILE A 162 -10.81 -6.56 -7.41
N LYS A 163 -11.59 -7.21 -8.28
CA LYS A 163 -11.13 -7.57 -9.64
C LYS A 163 -10.74 -6.34 -10.47
N LYS A 164 -11.55 -5.28 -10.45
CA LYS A 164 -11.25 -4.03 -11.17
C LYS A 164 -9.98 -3.35 -10.64
N ILE A 165 -9.77 -3.36 -9.32
CA ILE A 165 -8.55 -2.82 -8.70
C ILE A 165 -7.33 -3.64 -9.13
N GLN A 166 -7.41 -4.97 -9.11
CA GLN A 166 -6.33 -5.85 -9.55
C GLN A 166 -5.98 -5.63 -11.02
N GLU A 167 -6.98 -5.50 -11.89
CA GLU A 167 -6.78 -5.22 -13.31
C GLU A 167 -6.14 -3.85 -13.55
N ASN A 168 -6.56 -2.81 -12.80
CA ASN A 168 -5.97 -1.48 -12.89
C ASN A 168 -4.49 -1.49 -12.46
N LEU A 169 -4.17 -2.14 -11.33
CA LEU A 169 -2.78 -2.29 -10.88
C LEU A 169 -1.92 -3.05 -11.89
N LYS A 170 -2.47 -4.11 -12.51
CA LYS A 170 -1.80 -4.86 -13.58
C LYS A 170 -1.49 -3.94 -14.77
N ASN A 171 -2.47 -3.19 -15.26
CA ASN A 171 -2.32 -2.26 -16.38
C ASN A 171 -1.30 -1.15 -16.09
N GLN A 172 -1.30 -0.61 -14.86
CA GLN A 172 -0.30 0.37 -14.43
C GLN A 172 1.12 -0.22 -14.42
N SER A 173 1.27 -1.47 -13.95
CA SER A 173 2.57 -2.17 -13.96
C SER A 173 3.07 -2.43 -15.38
N GLU A 174 2.19 -2.83 -16.29
CA GLU A 174 2.52 -3.09 -17.69
C GLU A 174 2.91 -1.79 -18.41
N SER A 175 2.15 -0.72 -18.20
CA SER A 175 2.47 0.61 -18.74
C SER A 175 3.81 1.15 -18.23
N LEU A 176 4.10 0.96 -16.93
CA LEU A 176 5.39 1.32 -16.36
C LEU A 176 6.53 0.51 -16.98
N ASN A 177 6.37 -0.81 -17.10
CA ASN A 177 7.36 -1.69 -17.72
C ASN A 177 7.60 -1.34 -19.18
N GLN A 178 6.57 -0.99 -19.95
CA GLN A 178 6.71 -0.50 -21.32
C GLN A 178 7.53 0.80 -21.36
N ARG A 179 7.24 1.77 -20.49
CA ARG A 179 8.04 3.01 -20.40
C ARG A 179 9.49 2.75 -20.00
N LEU A 180 9.73 1.82 -19.07
CA LEU A 180 11.08 1.41 -18.70
C LEU A 180 11.81 0.70 -19.84
N MET A 181 11.13 -0.17 -20.59
CA MET A 181 11.68 -0.81 -21.79
C MET A 181 12.06 0.23 -22.86
N ILE A 182 11.19 1.21 -23.13
CA ILE A 182 11.49 2.32 -24.05
C ILE A 182 12.70 3.11 -23.56
N ARG A 183 12.76 3.44 -22.27
CA ARG A 183 13.92 4.12 -21.68
C ARG A 183 15.18 3.28 -21.79
N LYS A 184 15.16 1.99 -21.46
CA LYS A 184 16.33 1.11 -21.62
C LYS A 184 16.83 1.08 -23.06
N LYS A 185 15.91 1.04 -24.05
CA LYS A 185 16.25 1.13 -25.48
C LYS A 185 16.75 2.51 -25.91
N ALA A 186 16.32 3.58 -25.26
CA ALA A 186 16.77 4.95 -25.53
C ALA A 186 18.07 5.31 -24.78
N ILE A 187 18.36 4.63 -23.67
CA ILE A 187 19.51 4.86 -22.80
C ILE A 187 20.72 4.03 -23.25
N THR A 188 20.60 3.06 -24.16
CA THR A 188 21.79 2.55 -24.87
C THR A 188 22.41 3.71 -25.63
N PRO A 189 23.49 4.34 -25.10
CA PRO A 189 24.05 5.52 -25.68
C PRO A 189 24.90 5.03 -26.83
N LYS A 190 24.32 5.03 -28.04
CA LYS A 190 25.17 5.20 -29.20
C LYS A 190 25.71 6.63 -29.11
N TYR A 191 26.98 6.68 -28.71
CA TYR A 191 27.93 7.77 -28.80
C TYR A 191 28.07 8.69 -27.58
N GLY A 192 29.32 8.77 -27.14
CA GLY A 192 29.81 9.88 -26.35
C GLY A 192 29.59 11.22 -27.03
N LYS A 193 29.74 12.24 -26.20
CA LYS A 193 29.59 13.69 -26.45
C LYS A 193 28.18 14.27 -26.30
N SER A 194 28.03 14.80 -25.09
CA SER A 194 27.89 16.24 -24.85
C SER A 194 26.47 16.78 -24.71
N CYS A 195 26.27 17.36 -23.53
CA CYS A 195 25.52 18.59 -23.28
C CYS A 195 25.17 19.41 -24.53
N PHE A 196 23.88 19.71 -24.65
CA PHE A 196 23.32 20.98 -25.13
C PHE A 196 24.13 21.71 -26.21
N ILE A 197 24.04 21.28 -27.47
CA ILE A 197 24.12 22.21 -28.61
C ILE A 197 23.13 21.77 -29.69
N PHE A 198 22.31 22.75 -30.09
CA PHE A 198 21.56 22.94 -31.32
C PHE A 198 21.60 21.85 -32.42
N GLU A 199 20.41 21.59 -32.96
CA GLU A 199 20.15 20.75 -34.13
C GLU A 199 21.05 21.09 -35.32
N GLU A 200 21.82 20.10 -35.79
CA GLU A 200 22.17 19.96 -37.20
C GLU A 200 22.19 18.46 -37.57
N PRO A 201 21.50 18.03 -38.64
CA PRO A 201 21.37 16.62 -39.00
C PRO A 201 22.62 16.14 -39.73
N SER A 202 23.67 15.82 -38.97
CA SER A 202 24.84 15.13 -39.48
C SER A 202 24.59 13.62 -39.57
N GLN A 203 24.44 13.14 -40.80
CA GLN A 203 24.51 11.72 -41.16
C GLN A 203 25.86 11.14 -40.69
N PHE A 204 25.88 10.45 -39.55
CA PHE A 204 27.01 9.59 -39.19
C PHE A 204 26.75 8.19 -39.73
N ASP A 205 27.45 7.91 -40.81
CA ASP A 205 27.64 6.63 -41.45
C ASP A 205 28.22 5.62 -40.44
N THR A 206 27.38 4.70 -39.97
CA THR A 206 27.79 3.51 -39.22
C THR A 206 28.43 2.49 -40.17
N SER A 207 29.64 2.78 -40.65
CA SER A 207 30.52 1.80 -41.24
C SER A 207 31.39 1.18 -40.15
N ALA A 208 31.18 -0.11 -39.93
CA ALA A 208 31.59 -0.91 -38.79
C ALA A 208 33.12 -1.15 -38.72
N GLY A 209 33.83 -0.31 -37.97
CA GLY A 209 35.11 -0.67 -37.39
C GLY A 209 34.89 -1.35 -36.03
N ASP A 210 35.56 -2.48 -35.81
CA ASP A 210 35.57 -3.23 -34.54
C ASP A 210 35.86 -2.26 -33.39
N LEU A 211 34.83 -1.97 -32.59
CA LEU A 211 34.94 -1.08 -31.44
C LEU A 211 35.72 -1.82 -30.37
N VAL A 212 37.03 -1.53 -30.30
CA VAL A 212 37.83 -1.85 -29.12
C VAL A 212 37.19 -1.07 -27.96
N LEU A 213 36.39 -1.78 -27.16
CA LEU A 213 35.76 -1.23 -25.97
C LEU A 213 36.85 -0.64 -25.08
N SER A 214 36.58 0.54 -24.52
CA SER A 214 37.52 1.13 -23.58
C SER A 214 37.64 0.20 -22.37
N PRO A 215 38.83 -0.02 -21.78
CA PRO A 215 38.99 -0.78 -20.54
C PRO A 215 38.07 -0.32 -19.39
N ILE A 216 37.61 0.94 -19.45
CA ILE A 216 36.64 1.51 -18.53
C ILE A 216 35.24 0.92 -18.76
N GLU A 217 34.80 0.80 -20.01
CA GLU A 217 33.49 0.26 -20.37
C GLU A 217 33.36 -1.21 -19.97
N ASP A 218 34.44 -2.00 -20.14
CA ASP A 218 34.48 -3.40 -19.70
C ASP A 218 34.35 -3.52 -18.17
N PHE A 219 34.99 -2.63 -17.42
CA PHE A 219 34.89 -2.60 -15.96
C PHE A 219 33.50 -2.16 -15.49
N GLU A 220 32.90 -1.15 -16.12
CA GLU A 220 31.54 -0.71 -15.81
C GLU A 220 30.52 -1.83 -16.05
N LYS A 221 30.65 -2.54 -17.17
CA LYS A 221 29.82 -3.70 -17.48
C LYS A 221 29.99 -4.81 -16.46
N GLU A 222 31.23 -5.13 -16.09
CA GLU A 222 31.50 -6.13 -15.05
C GLU A 222 30.87 -5.73 -13.70
N LEU A 223 30.91 -4.45 -13.34
CA LEU A 223 30.29 -3.95 -12.13
C LEU A 223 28.76 -4.07 -12.16
N GLU A 224 28.14 -3.76 -13.31
CA GLU A 224 26.70 -3.93 -13.53
C GLU A 224 26.29 -5.39 -13.40
N ASP A 225 27.03 -6.31 -14.04
CA ASP A 225 26.79 -7.75 -13.98
C ASP A 225 26.88 -8.27 -12.52
N ILE A 226 27.87 -7.80 -11.75
CA ILE A 226 27.99 -8.13 -10.32
C ILE A 226 26.76 -7.59 -9.56
N MET A 227 26.35 -6.34 -9.79
CA MET A 227 25.19 -5.78 -9.10
C MET A 227 23.90 -6.56 -9.39
N GLU A 228 23.62 -6.86 -10.66
CA GLU A 228 22.42 -7.60 -11.07
C GLU A 228 22.40 -9.02 -10.48
N LYS A 229 23.51 -9.75 -10.59
CA LYS A 229 23.69 -11.10 -10.02
C LYS A 229 23.33 -11.14 -8.53
N TYR A 230 23.79 -10.15 -7.75
CA TYR A 230 23.56 -10.12 -6.31
C TYR A 230 22.16 -9.65 -5.91
N VAL A 231 21.51 -8.81 -6.71
CA VAL A 231 20.08 -8.48 -6.53
C VAL A 231 19.21 -9.72 -6.70
N ASP A 232 19.45 -10.49 -7.77
CA ASP A 232 18.74 -11.73 -8.04
C ASP A 232 18.98 -12.78 -6.95
N LYS A 233 20.24 -12.91 -6.51
CA LYS A 233 20.62 -13.84 -5.43
C LYS A 233 19.88 -13.50 -4.13
N LYS A 234 19.81 -12.22 -3.74
CA LYS A 234 19.04 -11.77 -2.56
C LYS A 234 17.56 -12.11 -2.68
N ALA A 235 16.95 -11.85 -3.83
CA ALA A 235 15.54 -12.12 -4.06
C ALA A 235 15.24 -13.62 -3.94
N LYS A 236 16.04 -14.46 -4.63
CA LYS A 236 15.91 -15.92 -4.59
C LYS A 236 16.10 -16.50 -3.19
N SER A 237 17.15 -16.12 -2.47
CA SER A 237 17.40 -16.62 -1.12
C SER A 237 16.30 -16.22 -0.13
N LYS A 238 15.76 -14.99 -0.24
CA LYS A 238 14.64 -14.55 0.60
C LYS A 238 13.37 -15.38 0.34
N ILE A 239 13.08 -15.71 -0.92
CA ILE A 239 11.93 -16.54 -1.28
C ILE A 239 12.11 -17.95 -0.74
N GLN A 240 13.28 -18.57 -0.96
CA GLN A 240 13.57 -19.94 -0.49
C GLN A 240 13.44 -20.08 1.03
N ILE A 241 13.98 -19.12 1.80
CA ILE A 241 13.84 -19.15 3.26
C ILE A 241 12.36 -19.01 3.66
N LYS A 242 11.62 -18.11 3.02
CA LYS A 242 10.18 -17.96 3.30
C LYS A 242 9.40 -19.23 3.00
N GLU A 243 9.64 -19.89 1.87
CA GLU A 243 8.98 -21.14 1.50
C GLU A 243 9.25 -22.24 2.53
N LYS A 244 10.51 -22.42 2.92
CA LYS A 244 10.94 -23.37 3.97
C LYS A 244 10.19 -23.15 5.29
N TYR A 245 10.12 -21.92 5.79
CA TYR A 245 9.40 -21.64 7.04
C TYR A 245 7.88 -21.67 6.88
N GLN A 246 7.36 -21.36 5.69
CA GLN A 246 5.93 -21.41 5.43
C GLN A 246 5.39 -22.84 5.51
N GLU A 247 6.17 -23.84 5.11
CA GLU A 247 5.85 -25.27 5.29
C GLU A 247 5.72 -25.62 6.78
N HIS A 248 6.73 -25.28 7.59
CA HIS A 248 6.68 -25.49 9.04
C HIS A 248 5.51 -24.74 9.72
N ILE A 249 5.26 -23.50 9.29
CA ILE A 249 4.10 -22.73 9.77
C ILE A 249 2.79 -23.43 9.38
N ASN A 250 2.70 -24.04 8.20
CA ASN A 250 1.50 -24.77 7.78
C ASN A 250 1.30 -26.05 8.59
N GLU A 251 2.37 -26.79 8.89
CA GLU A 251 2.33 -27.97 9.76
C GLU A 251 1.84 -27.62 11.17
N THR A 252 2.30 -26.49 11.71
CA THR A 252 1.89 -26.04 13.06
C THR A 252 0.44 -25.59 13.17
N LYS A 253 -0.26 -25.33 12.05
CA LYS A 253 -1.69 -24.99 12.06
C LYS A 253 -2.58 -26.14 12.55
N THR A 254 -2.07 -27.37 12.58
CA THR A 254 -2.80 -28.54 13.08
C THR A 254 -2.99 -28.50 14.60
N PHE A 255 -2.11 -27.83 15.34
CA PHE A 255 -2.18 -27.70 16.79
C PHE A 255 -3.12 -26.55 17.20
N LYS A 256 -3.81 -26.70 18.34
CA LYS A 256 -4.66 -25.67 18.94
C LYS A 256 -4.12 -25.27 20.32
N GLY A 257 -4.34 -24.02 20.73
CA GLY A 257 -3.99 -23.48 22.05
C GLY A 257 -2.74 -22.60 22.07
N GLU A 258 -2.41 -22.06 23.25
CA GLU A 258 -1.35 -21.05 23.44
C GLU A 258 0.05 -21.52 23.00
N VAL A 259 0.31 -22.83 23.08
CA VAL A 259 1.58 -23.43 22.63
C VAL A 259 1.79 -23.21 21.14
N ARG A 260 0.72 -23.29 20.33
CA ARG A 260 0.77 -23.05 18.88
C ARG A 260 1.16 -21.60 18.58
N ASP A 261 0.60 -20.65 19.32
CA ASP A 261 0.86 -19.23 19.07
C ASP A 261 2.30 -18.86 19.43
N LYS A 262 2.84 -19.41 20.53
CA LYS A 262 4.26 -19.26 20.89
C LYS A 262 5.18 -19.85 19.83
N LEU A 263 4.88 -21.06 19.36
CA LEU A 263 5.67 -21.71 18.31
C LEU A 263 5.61 -20.95 16.98
N PHE A 264 4.45 -20.42 16.60
CA PHE A 264 4.29 -19.60 15.40
C PHE A 264 5.11 -18.30 15.48
N GLN A 265 5.10 -17.64 16.63
CA GLN A 265 5.93 -16.44 16.86
C GLN A 265 7.42 -16.76 16.78
N GLU A 266 7.86 -17.86 17.38
CA GLU A 266 9.27 -18.28 17.34
C GLU A 266 9.72 -18.64 15.92
N LEU A 267 8.91 -19.39 15.16
CA LEU A 267 9.19 -19.69 13.75
C LEU A 267 9.28 -18.42 12.89
N THR A 268 8.38 -17.46 13.12
CA THR A 268 8.40 -16.18 12.39
C THR A 268 9.68 -15.39 12.72
N LYS A 269 10.05 -15.33 14.00
CA LYS A 269 11.28 -14.66 14.45
C LYS A 269 12.54 -15.32 13.87
N ASN A 270 12.57 -16.64 13.83
CA ASN A 270 13.69 -17.40 13.27
C ASN A 270 13.79 -17.21 11.75
N MET A 271 12.67 -17.21 11.03
CA MET A 271 12.63 -16.88 9.61
C MET A 271 13.21 -15.49 9.31
N GLU A 272 12.78 -14.47 10.05
CA GLU A 272 13.28 -13.10 9.87
C GLU A 272 14.78 -12.99 10.18
N LYS A 273 15.23 -13.66 11.24
CA LYS A 273 16.66 -13.72 11.61
C LYS A 273 17.49 -14.39 10.50
N GLU A 274 17.09 -15.55 10.01
CA GLU A 274 17.80 -16.28 8.94
C GLU A 274 17.83 -15.47 7.63
N ILE A 275 16.75 -14.74 7.30
CA ILE A 275 16.73 -13.81 6.16
C ILE A 275 17.77 -12.70 6.35
N LEU A 276 17.83 -12.06 7.53
CA LEU A 276 18.76 -10.96 7.77
C LEU A 276 20.22 -11.42 7.71
N GLU A 277 20.54 -12.55 8.34
CA GLU A 277 21.89 -13.13 8.33
C GLU A 277 22.32 -13.48 6.89
N THR A 278 21.45 -14.17 6.14
CA THR A 278 21.73 -14.55 4.74
C THR A 278 21.91 -13.32 3.84
N LEU A 279 21.11 -12.27 4.02
CA LEU A 279 21.23 -11.05 3.22
C LEU A 279 22.54 -10.30 3.53
N ALA A 280 22.98 -10.29 4.79
CA ALA A 280 24.26 -9.70 5.19
C ALA A 280 25.45 -10.45 4.58
N ASP A 281 25.40 -11.78 4.57
CA ASP A 281 26.43 -12.61 3.93
C ASP A 281 26.49 -12.37 2.41
N ILE A 282 25.33 -12.25 1.75
CA ILE A 282 25.25 -11.93 0.33
C ILE A 282 25.83 -10.54 0.03
N ASP A 283 25.57 -9.54 0.88
CA ASP A 283 26.17 -8.20 0.73
C ASP A 283 27.69 -8.22 0.92
N LYS A 284 28.19 -9.00 1.87
CA LYS A 284 29.63 -9.19 2.07
C LYS A 284 30.28 -9.78 0.82
N GLN A 285 29.72 -10.87 0.29
CA GLN A 285 30.20 -11.50 -0.94
C GLN A 285 30.18 -10.55 -2.15
N ARG A 286 29.12 -9.74 -2.29
CA ARG A 286 29.05 -8.70 -3.33
C ARG A 286 30.20 -7.71 -3.20
N ASN A 287 30.44 -7.21 -1.99
CA ASN A 287 31.48 -6.22 -1.74
C ASN A 287 32.88 -6.80 -2.01
N ASP A 288 33.11 -8.07 -1.68
CA ASP A 288 34.35 -8.78 -1.96
C ASP A 288 34.57 -8.97 -3.48
N GLU A 289 33.52 -9.32 -4.24
CA GLU A 289 33.58 -9.40 -5.71
C GLU A 289 33.86 -8.03 -6.34
N ILE A 290 33.18 -6.97 -5.89
CA ILE A 290 33.44 -5.59 -6.35
C ILE A 290 34.89 -5.17 -6.06
N ALA A 291 35.40 -5.48 -4.86
CA ALA A 291 36.79 -5.18 -4.51
C ALA A 291 37.77 -5.93 -5.42
N THR A 292 37.44 -7.17 -5.80
CA THR A 292 38.25 -7.98 -6.71
C THR A 292 38.22 -7.45 -8.15
N ALA A 293 37.05 -7.03 -8.65
CA ALA A 293 36.91 -6.36 -9.95
C ALA A 293 37.72 -5.06 -9.99
N LYS A 294 37.64 -4.23 -8.94
CA LYS A 294 38.43 -3.00 -8.82
C LYS A 294 39.93 -3.29 -8.88
N LYS A 295 40.42 -4.30 -8.17
CA LYS A 295 41.85 -4.68 -8.20
C LYS A 295 42.29 -5.10 -9.61
N ARG A 296 41.48 -5.88 -10.32
CA ARG A 296 41.75 -6.30 -11.72
C ARG A 296 41.83 -5.09 -12.67
N PHE A 297 40.89 -4.16 -12.53
CA PHE A 297 40.91 -2.93 -13.34
C PHE A 297 42.18 -2.10 -13.12
N HIS A 298 42.60 -1.91 -11.85
CA HIS A 298 43.83 -1.17 -11.56
C HIS A 298 45.08 -1.87 -12.13
N GLN A 299 45.14 -3.20 -12.05
CA GLN A 299 46.24 -3.96 -12.64
C GLN A 299 46.31 -3.77 -14.16
N ASN A 300 45.17 -3.86 -14.85
CA ASN A 300 45.12 -3.66 -16.30
C ASN A 300 45.43 -2.22 -16.72
N SER A 301 45.03 -1.22 -15.92
CA SER A 301 45.28 0.19 -16.21
C SER A 301 46.75 0.59 -16.15
N LEU A 302 47.60 -0.18 -15.45
CA LEU A 302 49.04 0.09 -15.36
C LEU A 302 49.83 -0.39 -16.59
N PHE A 303 49.21 -1.16 -17.48
CA PHE A 303 49.85 -1.71 -18.69
C PHE A 303 49.51 -0.93 -19.98
N PHE A 304 48.71 0.13 -19.87
CA PHE A 304 48.38 1.07 -20.95
C PHE A 304 48.96 2.46 -20.65
#